data_AF-A0A937PTT2-F1
#
_entry.id   AF-A0A937PTT2-F1
#
_cell.length_a   1.000
_cell.length_b   1.000
_cell.length_c   1.000
_cell.angle_alpha   90.00
_cell.angle_beta   90.00
_cell.angle_gamma   90.00
#
_symmetry.space_group_name_H-M   'P 1'
#
loop_
_entity.id
_entity.type
_entity.pdbx_description
1 polymer ?
#
loop_
_entity_poly.entity_id
_entity_poly.type
_entity_poly.pdbx_seq_one_letter_code
_entity_poly.pdbx_strand_id
1 'polypeptide(L)' 'TLLAVSTADGSEVGRCRLPAPPVFDGMAAAGGRLLIALENGRLVCLGE' A
#
# COMPACT_ATOMS: atom_id res chain seq x y z
N THR A 1 6.06 6.03 -1.33
CA THR A 1 5.28 5.71 -2.55
C THR A 1 4.88 4.26 -2.46
N LEU A 2 3.65 3.94 -2.82
CA LEU A 2 3.19 2.56 -3.01
C LEU A 2 3.23 2.23 -4.49
N LEU A 3 3.76 1.05 -4.82
CA LEU A 3 3.84 0.52 -6.18
C LEU A 3 2.99 -0.75 -6.26
N ALA A 4 2.11 -0.82 -7.25
CA ALA A 4 1.45 -2.05 -7.64
C ALA A 4 2.20 -2.64 -8.82
N VAL A 5 2.55 -3.92 -8.73
CA VAL A 5 3.25 -4.66 -9.78
C VAL A 5 2.44 -5.88 -10.21
N SER A 6 2.54 -6.21 -11.50
CA SER A 6 1.99 -7.43 -12.08
C SER A 6 2.66 -8.66 -11.48
N THR A 7 1.86 -9.64 -11.07
CA THR A 7 2.37 -10.94 -10.59
C THR A 7 2.91 -11.82 -11.71
N ALA A 8 2.57 -11.53 -12.98
CA ALA A 8 2.98 -12.32 -14.13
C ALA A 8 4.41 -12.01 -14.56
N ASP A 9 4.80 -10.74 -14.52
CA ASP A 9 6.05 -10.26 -15.12
C ASP A 9 6.76 -9.15 -14.32
N GLY A 10 6.20 -8.71 -13.18
CA GLY A 10 6.78 -7.66 -12.34
C GLY A 10 6.68 -6.25 -12.91
N SER A 11 5.95 -6.06 -14.03
CA SER A 11 5.73 -4.73 -14.59
C SER A 11 4.92 -3.84 -13.64
N GLU A 12 5.18 -2.53 -13.65
CA GLU A 12 4.39 -1.56 -12.88
C GLU A 12 2.98 -1.45 -13.48
N VAL A 13 1.96 -1.67 -12.65
CA VAL A 13 0.55 -1.54 -13.04
C VAL A 13 -0.14 -0.36 -12.36
N GLY A 14 0.51 0.26 -11.38
CA GLY A 14 0.00 1.45 -10.73
C GLY A 14 0.93 2.00 -9.67
N ARG A 15 0.75 3.28 -9.34
CA ARG A 15 1.55 3.99 -8.36
C ARG A 15 0.71 4.99 -7.60
N CYS A 16 0.87 5.02 -6.28
CA CYS A 16 0.19 5.97 -5.42
C CYS A 16 1.20 6.68 -4.50
N ARG A 17 0.98 7.98 -4.29
CA ARG A 17 1.76 8.73 -3.31
C ARG A 17 1.15 8.52 -1.93
N LEU A 18 1.97 8.02 -1.01
CA LEU A 18 1.61 7.95 0.40
C LEU A 18 2.01 9.27 1.10
N PRO A 19 1.24 9.74 2.09
CA PRO A 19 1.53 10.96 2.82
C PRO A 19 2.76 10.86 3.75
N ALA A 20 3.18 9.63 4.09
CA ALA A 20 4.41 9.31 4.79
C ALA A 20 4.88 7.90 4.38
N PRO A 21 6.12 7.48 4.72
CA PRO A 21 6.57 6.11 4.51
C PRO A 21 5.73 5.10 5.31
N PRO A 22 5.53 3.87 4.81
CA PRO A 22 4.96 2.78 5.61
C PRO A 22 5.95 2.33 6.69
N VAL A 23 5.44 1.89 7.83
CA VAL A 23 6.28 1.16 8.81
C VAL A 23 6.72 -0.19 8.23
N PHE A 24 7.78 -0.77 8.81
CA PHE A 24 8.24 -2.10 8.41
C PHE A 24 7.12 -3.13 8.59
N ASP A 25 6.88 -3.92 7.53
CA ASP A 25 5.80 -4.91 7.45
C ASP A 25 4.41 -4.38 7.85
N GLY A 26 4.15 -3.10 7.58
CA GLY A 26 2.94 -2.40 7.98
C GLY A 26 1.74 -2.54 7.04
N MET A 27 1.73 -3.53 6.13
CA MET A 27 0.71 -3.66 5.10
C MET A 27 -0.08 -4.96 5.22
N ALA A 28 -1.41 -4.87 5.08
CA ALA A 28 -2.28 -6.04 5.07
C ALA A 28 -3.39 -5.89 4.02
N ALA A 29 -3.68 -6.97 3.29
CA ALA A 29 -4.86 -7.08 2.44
C ALA A 29 -5.95 -7.84 3.20
N ALA A 30 -7.04 -7.17 3.57
CA ALA A 30 -8.12 -7.75 4.35
C ALA A 30 -9.45 -7.07 4.04
N GLY A 31 -10.55 -7.83 4.04
CA GLY A 31 -11.90 -7.28 3.85
C GLY A 31 -12.10 -6.53 2.53
N GLY A 32 -11.39 -6.93 1.46
CA GLY A 32 -11.44 -6.25 0.15
C GLY A 32 -10.62 -4.96 0.07
N ARG A 33 -9.79 -4.66 1.08
CA ARG A 33 -9.04 -3.41 1.20
C ARG A 33 -7.56 -3.67 1.45
N LEU A 34 -6.73 -2.71 1.08
CA LEU A 34 -5.33 -2.64 1.47
C LEU A 34 -5.16 -1.63 2.60
N LEU A 35 -4.72 -2.12 3.76
CA LEU A 35 -4.44 -1.35 4.97
C LEU A 35 -2.93 -1.11 5.07
N ILE A 36 -2.53 0.12 5.35
CA ILE A 36 -1.12 0.53 5.38
C ILE A 36 -0.89 1.43 6.60
N ALA A 37 -0.12 0.94 7.57
CA ALA A 37 0.34 1.72 8.73
C ALA A 37 1.55 2.58 8.32
N LEU A 38 1.48 3.88 8.57
CA LEU A 38 2.52 4.84 8.20
C LEU A 38 3.33 5.30 9.41
N GLU A 39 4.58 5.68 9.19
CA GLU A 39 5.50 6.18 10.23
C GLU A 39 4.99 7.44 10.94
N ASN A 40 4.10 8.21 10.30
CA ASN A 40 3.47 9.40 10.90
C ASN A 40 2.28 9.07 11.83
N GLY A 41 2.07 7.80 12.17
CA GLY A 41 1.00 7.34 13.06
C GLY A 41 -0.39 7.23 12.41
N ARG A 42 -0.51 7.46 11.10
CA ARG A 42 -1.78 7.32 10.37
C ARG A 42 -1.91 5.93 9.74
N LEU A 43 -3.14 5.42 9.70
CA LEU A 43 -3.54 4.28 8.89
C LEU A 43 -4.15 4.78 7.58
N VAL A 44 -3.65 4.31 6.44
CA VAL A 44 -4.27 4.49 5.13
C VAL A 44 -5.04 3.23 4.77
N CYS A 45 -6.25 3.42 4.22
CA CYS A 45 -7.09 2.36 3.70
C CYS A 45 -7.37 2.64 2.22
N LEU A 46 -7.05 1.69 1.36
CA LEU A 46 -7.29 1.77 -0.08
C LEU A 46 -8.28 0.67 -0.49
N GLY A 47 -9.35 1.04 -1.19
CA GLY A 47 -10.50 0.18 -1.51
C GLY A 47 -11.78 0.63 -0.81
N GLU A 48 -12.93 0.11 -1.24
CA GLU A 48 -14.25 0.39 -0.64
C GLU A 48 -14.63 -0.60 0.47
#